data_AF-A0A6I3JAE3-F1
#
_entry.id   AF-A0A6I3JAE3-F1
#
_cell.length_a   1.000
_cell.length_b   1.000
_cell.length_c   1.000
_cell.angle_alpha   90.00
_cell.angle_beta   90.00
_cell.angle_gamma   90.00
#
_symmetry.space_group_name_H-M   'P 1'
#
loop_
_entity.id
_entity.type
_entity.pdbx_description
1 polymer ?
#
loop_
_entity_poly.entity_id
_entity_poly.type
_entity_poly.pdbx_seq_one_letter_code
_entity_poly.pdbx_strand_id
1 'polypeptide(L)'
;MRAECLLCFTTRQVLTEGCDHSRRWLELFRELRSPTATGLEKRIATCDCATLDRWTLARHLLVRDVHTDELGPPPEAPRCAGVGATSTRPCGNWDRVRVTR
;
A
#
# COMPACT_ATOMS: atom_id res chain seq x y z
N MET A 1 8.48 10.37 -13.41
CA MET A 1 7.72 9.32 -12.68
C MET A 1 8.09 9.41 -11.21
N ARG A 2 7.11 9.47 -10.31
CA ARG A 2 7.35 9.57 -8.87
C ARG A 2 7.85 8.21 -8.35
N ALA A 3 8.86 8.21 -7.48
CA ALA A 3 9.29 7.01 -6.79
C ALA A 3 8.21 6.58 -5.78
N GLU A 4 7.64 5.39 -5.96
CA GLU A 4 6.66 4.81 -5.05
C GLU A 4 7.24 3.57 -4.38
N CYS A 5 6.90 3.36 -3.11
CA CYS A 5 7.07 2.05 -2.49
C CYS A 5 6.08 1.06 -3.10
N LEU A 6 6.37 -0.24 -2.97
CA LEU A 6 5.46 -1.32 -3.38
C LEU A 6 4.02 -1.07 -2.93
N LEU A 7 3.82 -0.70 -1.66
CA LEU A 7 2.48 -0.55 -1.10
C LEU A 7 1.73 0.64 -1.69
N CYS A 8 2.40 1.79 -1.88
CA CYS A 8 1.81 2.96 -2.53
C CYS A 8 1.47 2.69 -4.00
N PHE A 9 2.35 2.00 -4.71
CA PHE A 9 2.10 1.59 -6.09
C PHE A 9 0.88 0.68 -6.17
N THR A 10 0.85 -0.40 -5.39
CA THR A 10 -0.24 -1.37 -5.41
C THR A 10 -1.57 -0.74 -4.98
N THR A 11 -1.59 0.10 -3.93
CA THR A 11 -2.80 0.84 -3.55
C THR A 11 -3.30 1.71 -4.70
N ARG A 12 -2.43 2.48 -5.36
CA ARG A 12 -2.87 3.33 -6.48
C ARG A 12 -3.46 2.51 -7.62
N GLN A 13 -2.84 1.39 -7.98
CA GLN A 13 -3.37 0.53 -9.04
C GLN A 13 -4.70 -0.11 -8.64
N VAL A 14 -4.82 -0.63 -7.42
CA VAL A 14 -6.08 -1.22 -6.93
C VAL A 14 -7.20 -0.20 -6.82
N LEU A 15 -6.91 1.04 -6.41
CA LEU A 15 -7.93 2.11 -6.38
C LEU A 15 -8.35 2.57 -7.78
N THR A 16 -7.48 2.46 -8.77
CA THR A 16 -7.76 2.92 -10.15
C THR A 16 -8.43 1.84 -10.98
N GLU A 17 -7.90 0.61 -10.91
CA GLU A 17 -8.22 -0.51 -11.81
C GLU A 17 -8.94 -1.66 -11.09
N GLY A 18 -9.01 -1.62 -9.76
CA GLY A 18 -9.54 -2.72 -8.95
C GLY A 18 -8.52 -3.83 -8.68
N CYS A 19 -8.97 -4.81 -7.90
CA CYS A 19 -8.25 -6.05 -7.64
C CYS A 19 -9.06 -7.23 -8.19
N ASP A 20 -8.42 -8.09 -8.99
CA ASP A 20 -9.01 -9.28 -9.61
C ASP A 20 -8.73 -10.57 -8.79
N HIS A 21 -8.45 -10.39 -7.49
CA HIS A 21 -8.03 -11.45 -6.57
C HIS A 21 -6.74 -12.18 -6.97
N SER A 22 -5.92 -11.61 -7.86
CA SER A 22 -4.57 -12.07 -8.17
C SER A 22 -3.49 -11.19 -7.50
N ARG A 23 -2.21 -11.51 -7.76
CA ARG A 23 -1.03 -10.71 -7.34
C ARG A 23 -0.52 -9.79 -8.45
N ARG A 24 -1.35 -9.51 -9.46
CA ARG A 24 -0.99 -8.78 -10.70
C ARG A 24 -0.15 -7.54 -10.43
N TRP A 25 -0.56 -6.69 -9.49
CA TRP A 25 0.15 -5.43 -9.25
C TRP A 25 1.43 -5.60 -8.42
N LEU A 26 1.42 -6.50 -7.44
CA LEU A 26 2.62 -6.86 -6.68
C LEU A 26 3.71 -7.48 -7.57
N GLU A 27 3.32 -8.37 -8.48
CA GLU A 27 4.23 -9.02 -9.44
C GLU A 27 4.77 -8.02 -10.45
N LEU A 28 3.90 -7.18 -11.03
CA LEU A 28 4.32 -6.11 -11.93
C LEU A 28 5.32 -5.14 -11.28
N PHE A 29 5.09 -4.74 -10.03
CA PHE A 29 6.06 -3.89 -9.32
C PHE A 29 7.41 -4.61 -9.17
N ARG A 30 7.40 -5.88 -8.76
CA ARG A 30 8.63 -6.66 -8.59
C ARG A 30 9.39 -6.74 -9.91
N GLU A 31 8.73 -7.11 -11.00
CA GLU A 31 9.34 -7.24 -12.32
C GLU A 31 9.96 -5.91 -12.80
N LEU A 32 9.21 -4.82 -12.68
CA LEU A 32 9.64 -3.53 -13.19
C LEU A 32 10.67 -2.80 -12.30
N ARG A 33 10.62 -3.02 -10.99
CA ARG A 33 11.34 -2.17 -10.02
C ARG A 33 12.28 -2.94 -9.09
N SER A 34 11.98 -4.20 -8.79
CA SER A 34 12.66 -4.94 -7.72
C SER A 34 12.84 -6.43 -8.04
N PRO A 35 13.43 -6.79 -9.20
CA PRO A 35 13.45 -8.18 -9.67
C PRO A 35 14.18 -9.14 -8.73
N THR A 36 15.16 -8.63 -7.97
CA THR A 36 15.95 -9.39 -6.99
C THR A 36 15.28 -9.54 -5.62
N ALA A 37 14.08 -8.98 -5.42
CA ALA A 37 13.35 -9.08 -4.16
C ALA A 37 12.64 -10.44 -3.99
N THR A 38 13.39 -11.54 -4.10
CA THR A 38 12.88 -12.92 -3.99
C THR A 38 12.20 -13.22 -2.65
N GLY A 39 12.62 -12.54 -1.57
CA GLY A 39 11.97 -12.63 -0.25
C GLY A 39 10.60 -11.92 -0.16
N LEU A 40 10.16 -11.21 -1.21
CA LEU A 40 8.85 -10.54 -1.22
C LEU A 40 7.69 -11.53 -1.16
N GLU A 41 7.80 -12.65 -1.87
CA GLU A 41 6.74 -13.68 -1.96
C GLU A 41 6.32 -14.22 -0.59
N LYS A 42 7.25 -14.26 0.38
CA LYS A 42 6.99 -14.71 1.75
C LYS A 42 6.20 -13.70 2.59
N ARG A 43 6.13 -12.43 2.17
CA ARG A 43 5.50 -11.32 2.91
C ARG A 43 4.15 -10.91 2.36
N ILE A 44 3.90 -11.14 1.08
CA ILE A 44 2.65 -10.81 0.41
C ILE A 44 1.57 -11.87 0.66
N ALA A 45 0.30 -11.50 0.52
CA ALA A 45 -0.84 -12.39 0.64
C ALA A 45 -1.10 -13.15 -0.68
N THR A 46 -2.25 -13.82 -0.77
CA THR A 46 -2.69 -14.53 -1.98
C THR A 46 -3.12 -13.58 -3.11
N CYS A 47 -3.63 -12.38 -2.80
CA CYS A 47 -3.95 -11.31 -3.75
C CYS A 47 -3.35 -9.95 -3.36
N ASP A 48 -3.38 -8.99 -4.28
CA ASP A 48 -3.10 -7.58 -4.03
C ASP A 48 -3.98 -7.06 -2.88
N CYS A 49 -5.30 -7.28 -2.95
CA CYS A 49 -6.29 -6.92 -1.93
C CYS A 49 -5.91 -7.36 -0.50
N ALA A 50 -5.77 -8.66 -0.29
CA ALA A 50 -5.45 -9.27 0.99
C ALA A 50 -4.04 -8.89 1.48
N THR A 51 -3.17 -8.41 0.59
CA THR A 51 -1.89 -7.81 1.00
C THR A 51 -2.11 -6.41 1.54
N LEU A 52 -2.94 -5.59 0.87
CA LEU A 52 -3.31 -4.25 1.31
C LEU A 52 -4.10 -4.25 2.62
N ASP A 53 -5.02 -5.19 2.82
CA ASP A 53 -5.86 -5.33 4.04
C ASP A 53 -5.04 -5.51 5.33
N ARG A 54 -3.75 -5.86 5.21
CA ARG A 54 -2.81 -5.98 6.34
C ARG A 54 -2.26 -4.62 6.79
N TRP A 55 -2.62 -3.54 6.12
CA TRP A 55 -2.10 -2.20 6.32
C TRP A 55 -3.23 -1.19 6.43
N THR A 56 -2.99 -0.14 7.19
CA THR A 56 -3.84 1.03 7.28
C THR A 56 -3.00 2.29 7.09
N LEU A 57 -3.64 3.40 6.72
CA LEU A 57 -2.95 4.68 6.69
C LEU A 57 -2.49 5.05 8.09
N ALA A 58 -1.27 5.57 8.18
CA ALA A 58 -0.71 6.04 9.43
C ALA A 58 -1.59 7.14 10.02
N ARG A 59 -1.80 7.12 11.34
CA ARG A 59 -2.79 7.98 12.02
C ARG A 59 -2.64 9.47 11.70
N HIS A 60 -1.41 9.94 11.51
CA HIS A 60 -1.12 11.35 11.21
C HIS A 60 -1.56 11.80 9.80
N LEU A 61 -1.95 10.86 8.93
CA LEU A 61 -2.48 11.14 7.60
C LEU A 61 -4.01 11.08 7.54
N LEU A 62 -4.66 10.60 8.60
CA LEU A 62 -6.11 10.55 8.65
C LEU A 62 -6.67 11.95 8.87
N VAL A 63 -7.77 12.23 8.19
CA VAL A 63 -8.49 13.50 8.26
C VAL A 63 -9.77 13.28 9.07
N ARG A 64 -10.09 14.23 9.94
CA ARG A 64 -11.33 14.21 10.71
C ARG A 64 -12.48 14.69 9.82
N ASP A 65 -13.52 13.88 9.72
CA ASP A 65 -14.78 14.27 9.09
C ASP A 65 -15.52 15.29 9.98
N VAL A 66 -15.96 16.41 9.41
CA VAL A 66 -16.57 17.51 10.16
C VAL A 66 -18.02 17.24 10.57
N HIS A 67 -18.67 16.26 9.95
CA HIS A 67 -20.07 15.91 10.19
C HIS A 67 -20.21 14.73 11.14
N THR A 68 -19.31 13.74 11.05
CA THR A 68 -19.36 12.53 11.88
C THR A 68 -18.34 12.53 13.01
N ASP A 69 -17.37 13.44 13.00
CA ASP A 69 -16.22 13.47 13.90
C ASP A 69 -15.31 12.22 13.75
N GLU A 70 -15.51 11.37 12.74
CA GLU A 70 -14.71 10.15 12.54
C GLU A 70 -13.39 10.44 11.82
N LEU A 71 -12.36 9.61 12.06
CA LEU A 71 -11.10 9.68 11.32
C LEU A 71 -11.17 8.79 10.08
N GLY A 72 -11.01 9.41 8.91
CA GLY A 72 -11.03 8.73 7.62
C GLY A 72 -9.76 9.00 6.79
N PRO A 73 -9.60 8.29 5.66
CA PRO A 73 -8.56 8.61 4.69
C PRO A 73 -8.76 10.02 4.12
N PRO A 74 -7.69 10.71 3.71
CA PRO A 74 -7.81 11.98 3.00
C PRO A 74 -8.52 11.77 1.64
N PRO A 75 -9.20 12.79 1.10
CA PRO A 75 -9.90 12.69 -0.19
C PRO A 75 -8.96 12.40 -1.36
N GLU A 76 -7.70 12.83 -1.26
CA GLU A 76 -6.64 12.49 -2.19
C GLU A 76 -5.62 11.56 -1.51
N ALA A 77 -5.25 10.48 -2.19
CA ALA A 77 -4.24 9.55 -1.67
C ALA A 77 -2.90 10.28 -1.42
N PRO A 78 -2.29 10.12 -0.23
CA PRO A 78 -1.05 10.79 0.10
C PRO A 78 0.07 10.32 -0.82
N ARG A 79 0.98 11.23 -1.18
CA ARG A 79 2.20 10.88 -1.91
C ARG A 79 3.04 9.92 -1.08
N CYS A 80 3.78 9.04 -1.75
CA CYS A 80 4.68 8.12 -1.07
C CYS A 80 5.71 8.90 -0.21
N ALA A 81 5.80 8.59 1.08
CA ALA A 81 6.68 9.27 2.04
C ALA A 81 8.15 8.80 1.93
N GLY A 82 8.76 8.94 0.75
CA GLY A 82 10.21 9.06 0.64
C GLY A 82 11.05 7.78 0.74
N VAL A 83 10.54 6.63 0.29
CA VAL A 83 11.41 5.47 0.02
C VAL A 83 11.85 5.43 -1.44
N GLY A 84 12.94 4.74 -1.73
CA GLY A 84 13.41 4.54 -3.10
C GLY A 84 12.37 3.83 -3.97
N ALA A 85 12.41 4.08 -5.28
CA ALA A 85 11.46 3.50 -6.26
C ALA A 85 11.48 1.97 -6.36
N THR A 86 12.45 1.33 -5.72
CA THR A 86 12.64 -0.13 -5.63
C THR A 86 12.31 -0.68 -4.24
N SER A 87 11.76 0.14 -3.33
CA SER A 87 11.46 -0.32 -1.98
C SER A 87 10.26 -1.26 -1.98
N THR A 88 10.50 -2.52 -1.61
CA THR A 88 9.46 -3.51 -1.29
C THR A 88 9.02 -3.47 0.17
N ARG A 89 9.41 -2.42 0.91
CA ARG A 89 8.92 -2.12 2.25
C ARG A 89 7.97 -0.93 2.20
N PRO A 90 6.93 -0.90 3.06
CA PRO A 90 6.06 0.26 3.18
C PRO A 90 6.86 1.51 3.56
N CYS A 91 6.47 2.66 3.00
CA CYS A 91 6.93 3.96 3.48
C CYS A 91 6.17 4.39 4.74
N GLY A 92 6.49 5.57 5.29
CA GLY A 92 5.87 6.12 6.50
C GLY A 92 4.36 6.38 6.41
N ASN A 93 3.73 6.17 5.26
CA ASN A 93 2.27 6.30 5.12
C ASN A 93 1.49 5.13 5.74
N TRP A 94 2.15 4.03 6.10
CA TRP A 94 1.47 2.77 6.37
C TRP A 94 1.84 2.18 7.72
N ASP A 95 0.82 1.91 8.52
CA ASP A 95 0.91 1.13 9.74
C ASP A 95 0.37 -0.28 9.49
N ARG A 96 0.99 -1.28 10.13
CA ARG A 96 0.49 -2.65 10.06
C ARG A 96 -0.77 -2.78 10.91
N VAL A 97 -1.83 -3.34 10.35
CA VAL A 97 -3.05 -3.66 11.11
C VAL A 97 -2.65 -4.65 12.22
N ARG A 98 -2.87 -4.25 13.47
CA ARG A 98 -2.68 -5.11 14.64
C ARG A 98 -3.99 -5.84 14.89
N VAL A 99 -3.97 -7.16 14.76
CA VAL A 99 -5.07 -7.99 15.26
C VAL A 99 -4.84 -8.15 16.76
N THR A 100 -5.57 -7.40 17.57
CA THR A 100 -5.72 -7.71 19.00
C THR A 100 -6.50 -9.02 19.10
N ARG A 101 -5.85 -10.05 19.65
CA ARG A 101 -6.46 -11.36 19.93
C ARG A 101 -7.35 -11.28 21.15
#